data_AF-A0A8S1KC56-F1
#
_entry.id   AF-A0A8S1KC56-F1
#
_cell.length_a   1.000
_cell.length_b   1.000
_cell.length_c   1.000
_cell.angle_alpha   90.00
_cell.angle_beta   90.00
_cell.angle_gamma   90.00
#
_symmetry.space_group_name_H-M   'P 1'
#
loop_
_entity.id
_entity.type
_entity.pdbx_description
1 polymer ?
#
loop_
_entity_poly.entity_id
_entity_poly.type
_entity_poly.pdbx_seq_one_letter_code
_entity_poly.pdbx_strand_id
1 'polypeptide(L)'
;MLSSSSLTLTTQAKLALVIQAIAQNEQLSEKKKQRLAQIQMFNPEVAFLRIDQRRIGQLGHSDILEFLQDNKISHSQFEAAYLYKKLDWDKDGRIKLADFCQYILTKRNTALREIVKSRQLYPIDIGMLLPTEVELALSDVFAQEIENYRVINAARQSLVNSLDYSTLEAFKTLDLFNQGYLTKETLSLFMQRQNAPLLNDEVISFFDAVDLDQDGKISYSELVEAVHLMEPLPYRSNIIRDNDFVKAVENNRSLERLSFSSYPYYFYPYYPYYYPYYYPNLRLESVRQREDSLERLRRSKLQQIQSENRIIQLENQTRLSQERQRSAERIRQIQEESLLRQTQIEEQNRIRELDRLRDEDLRRSRERIRMVENEAILRKLEIEERAREIERENRLIALEKEQRIRQVELERELVESQVKLRNLERNNSLERLRQLEARRQGEIDQLRTSNTLAYTPYYSTYTSHVPQYERALQKYPYTLIDSINAFNTIKRYSPTKTNSLVQSTIYQSPSKIKKQEFKIK
;
A
#
# COMPACT_ATOMS: atom_id res chain seq x y z
N MET A 1 -2.03 19.53 15.79
CA MET A 1 -0.76 19.88 16.43
C MET A 1 -0.61 18.98 17.64
N LEU A 2 0.41 18.11 17.67
CA LEU A 2 0.68 17.27 18.83
C LEU A 2 1.09 18.19 19.99
N SER A 3 0.41 18.08 21.14
CA SER A 3 0.77 18.75 22.39
C SER A 3 2.25 18.49 22.66
N SER A 4 3.09 19.54 22.57
CA SER A 4 4.52 19.44 22.85
C SER A 4 4.69 19.39 24.37
N SER A 5 4.66 18.19 24.94
CA SER A 5 5.01 17.96 26.35
C SER A 5 6.41 18.48 26.65
N SER A 6 6.54 19.23 27.74
CA SER A 6 7.83 19.73 28.23
C SER A 6 8.60 18.73 29.12
N LEU A 7 8.02 17.56 29.42
CA LEU A 7 8.68 16.54 30.25
C LEU A 7 9.82 15.86 29.49
N THR A 8 10.98 15.78 30.13
CA THR A 8 12.12 14.99 29.64
C THR A 8 11.76 13.50 29.57
N LEU A 9 12.42 12.76 28.67
CA LEU A 9 12.22 11.31 28.55
C LEU A 9 12.45 10.57 29.89
N THR A 10 13.39 11.05 30.71
CA THR A 10 13.64 10.51 32.05
C THR A 10 12.42 10.68 32.96
N THR A 11 11.80 11.85 32.97
CA THR A 11 10.60 12.12 33.79
C THR A 11 9.37 11.40 33.26
N GLN A 12 9.24 11.26 31.93
CA GLN A 12 8.21 10.41 31.31
C GLN A 12 8.37 8.93 31.69
N ALA A 13 9.60 8.41 31.72
CA ALA A 13 9.87 7.04 32.17
C ALA A 13 9.49 6.83 33.64
N LYS A 14 9.75 7.82 34.51
CA LYS A 14 9.30 7.77 35.91
C LYS A 14 7.78 7.82 36.04
N LEU A 15 7.10 8.59 35.20
CA LEU A 15 5.63 8.60 35.15
C LEU A 15 5.09 7.23 34.75
N ALA A 16 5.71 6.59 33.74
CA ALA A 16 5.37 5.22 33.36
C ALA A 16 5.58 4.22 34.51
N LEU A 17 6.64 4.37 35.32
CA LEU A 17 6.86 3.54 36.51
C LEU A 17 5.75 3.70 37.56
N VAL A 18 5.23 4.91 37.78
CA VAL A 18 4.10 5.14 38.69
C VAL A 18 2.84 4.44 38.17
N ILE A 19 2.53 4.60 36.88
CA ILE A 19 1.38 3.95 36.23
C ILE A 19 1.49 2.42 36.36
N GLN A 20 2.67 1.86 36.06
CA GLN A 20 2.92 0.43 36.15
C GLN A 20 2.80 -0.07 37.60
N ALA A 21 3.36 0.68 38.56
CA ALA A 21 3.25 0.34 39.97
C ALA A 21 1.78 0.30 40.42
N ILE A 22 0.95 1.28 40.05
CA ILE A 22 -0.48 1.30 40.36
C ILE A 22 -1.18 0.09 39.73
N ALA A 23 -0.99 -0.12 38.43
CA ALA A 23 -1.64 -1.20 37.68
C ALA A 23 -1.35 -2.59 38.27
N GLN A 24 -0.07 -2.88 38.52
CA GLN A 24 0.36 -4.20 39.02
C GLN A 24 -0.09 -4.45 40.45
N ASN A 25 -0.04 -3.43 41.30
CA ASN A 25 -0.45 -3.56 42.69
C ASN A 25 -1.97 -3.68 42.84
N GLU A 26 -2.78 -3.00 42.00
CA GLU A 26 -4.23 -3.23 41.95
C GLU A 26 -4.56 -4.68 41.56
N GLN A 27 -3.82 -5.28 40.63
CA GLN A 27 -3.99 -6.71 40.30
C GLN A 27 -3.67 -7.63 41.47
N LEU A 28 -2.61 -7.32 42.24
CA LEU A 28 -2.25 -8.11 43.42
C LEU A 28 -3.34 -8.01 44.49
N SER A 29 -3.85 -6.81 44.75
CA SER A 29 -4.99 -6.60 45.64
C SER A 29 -6.23 -7.37 45.22
N GLU A 30 -6.60 -7.27 43.94
CA GLU A 30 -7.76 -8.01 43.42
C GLU A 30 -7.57 -9.53 43.55
N LYS A 31 -6.36 -10.07 43.31
CA LYS A 31 -6.06 -11.49 43.55
C LYS A 31 -6.23 -11.88 45.03
N LYS A 32 -5.78 -11.04 45.97
CA LYS A 32 -5.96 -11.28 47.41
C LYS A 32 -7.43 -11.25 47.80
N LYS A 33 -8.20 -10.28 47.29
CA LYS A 33 -9.66 -10.21 47.48
C LYS A 33 -10.37 -11.44 46.90
N GLN A 34 -9.95 -11.94 45.74
CA GLN A 34 -10.49 -13.17 45.15
C GLN A 34 -10.21 -14.41 46.01
N ARG A 35 -9.01 -14.53 46.58
CA ARG A 35 -8.68 -15.62 47.52
C ARG A 35 -9.54 -15.54 48.79
N LEU A 36 -9.69 -14.35 49.38
CA LEU A 36 -10.58 -14.14 50.52
C LEU A 36 -12.03 -14.53 50.18
N ALA A 37 -12.50 -14.08 49.02
CA ALA A 37 -13.84 -14.38 48.52
C ALA A 37 -14.06 -15.87 48.22
N GLN A 38 -13.02 -16.65 47.90
CA GLN A 38 -13.14 -18.10 47.70
C GLN A 38 -13.36 -18.88 48.99
N ILE A 39 -12.98 -18.35 50.16
CA ILE A 39 -13.14 -19.04 51.44
C ILE A 39 -14.63 -19.08 51.80
N GLN A 40 -15.20 -20.29 51.94
CA GLN A 40 -16.65 -20.48 52.13
C GLN A 40 -17.20 -19.74 53.35
N MET A 41 -16.42 -19.63 54.43
CA MET A 41 -16.80 -18.93 55.67
C MET A 41 -16.58 -17.41 55.62
N PHE A 42 -16.05 -16.84 54.53
CA PHE A 42 -15.92 -15.39 54.44
C PHE A 42 -17.29 -14.74 54.18
N ASN A 43 -17.70 -13.87 55.10
CA ASN A 43 -18.84 -12.99 54.97
C ASN A 43 -18.37 -11.55 55.33
N PRO A 44 -18.60 -10.54 54.47
CA PRO A 44 -18.08 -9.20 54.67
C PRO A 44 -18.72 -8.47 55.86
N GLU A 45 -19.97 -8.78 56.21
CA GLU A 45 -20.63 -8.20 57.40
C GLU A 45 -20.00 -8.74 58.69
N VAL A 46 -19.70 -10.04 58.73
CA VAL A 46 -19.01 -10.65 59.87
C VAL A 46 -17.57 -10.13 59.99
N ALA A 47 -16.88 -9.94 58.87
CA ALA A 47 -15.57 -9.31 58.83
C ALA A 47 -15.61 -7.84 59.29
N PHE A 48 -16.65 -7.09 58.92
CA PHE A 48 -16.87 -5.74 59.42
C PHE A 48 -17.06 -5.73 60.94
N LEU A 49 -17.89 -6.63 61.48
CA LEU A 49 -18.07 -6.78 62.94
C LEU A 49 -16.77 -7.20 63.65
N ARG A 50 -15.91 -7.98 63.01
CA ARG A 50 -14.57 -8.27 63.54
C ARG A 50 -13.71 -7.02 63.68
N ILE A 51 -13.89 -6.01 62.83
CA ILE A 51 -13.12 -4.77 62.92
C ILE A 51 -13.83 -3.78 63.86
N ASP A 52 -15.17 -3.68 63.79
CA ASP A 52 -16.01 -2.86 64.67
C ASP A 52 -16.22 -3.48 66.05
N GLN A 53 -15.15 -3.62 66.84
CA GLN A 53 -15.20 -4.23 68.17
C GLN A 53 -16.11 -3.48 69.14
N ARG A 54 -16.27 -2.17 68.95
CA ARG A 54 -17.13 -1.32 69.77
C ARG A 54 -18.60 -1.34 69.34
N ARG A 55 -18.92 -1.99 68.22
CA ARG A 55 -20.27 -2.09 67.65
C ARG A 55 -20.89 -0.71 67.39
N ILE A 56 -20.08 0.23 66.92
CA ILE A 56 -20.51 1.61 66.59
C ILE A 56 -21.31 1.62 65.28
N GLY A 57 -21.12 0.62 64.42
CA GLY A 57 -21.72 0.52 63.09
C GLY A 57 -20.94 1.25 61.99
N GLN A 58 -19.79 1.84 62.35
CA GLN A 58 -18.87 2.57 61.47
C GLN A 58 -17.45 2.34 61.96
N LEU A 59 -16.49 2.14 61.05
CA LEU A 59 -15.08 2.00 61.40
C LEU A 59 -14.39 3.37 61.36
N GLY A 60 -13.76 3.72 62.47
CA GLY A 60 -12.82 4.82 62.57
C GLY A 60 -11.38 4.36 62.37
N HIS A 61 -10.46 5.32 62.36
CA HIS A 61 -9.03 5.06 62.21
C HIS A 61 -8.49 4.12 63.32
N SER A 62 -9.01 4.23 64.55
CA SER A 62 -8.62 3.37 65.66
C SER A 62 -8.94 1.89 65.43
N ASP A 63 -10.07 1.60 64.79
CA ASP A 63 -10.52 0.21 64.57
C ASP A 63 -9.63 -0.47 63.53
N ILE A 64 -9.19 0.28 62.50
CA ILE A 64 -8.20 -0.19 61.53
C ILE A 64 -6.86 -0.45 62.21
N LEU A 65 -6.37 0.48 63.04
CA LEU A 65 -5.11 0.30 63.77
C LEU A 65 -5.14 -0.92 64.69
N GLU A 66 -6.23 -1.11 65.44
CA GLU A 66 -6.42 -2.26 66.34
C GLU A 66 -6.36 -3.56 65.53
N PHE A 67 -7.08 -3.65 64.40
CA PHE A 67 -7.04 -4.85 63.55
C PHE A 67 -5.63 -5.13 63.00
N LEU A 68 -4.91 -4.11 62.53
CA LEU A 68 -3.54 -4.27 62.03
C LEU A 68 -2.59 -4.75 63.14
N GLN A 69 -2.74 -4.23 64.36
CA GLN A 69 -1.94 -4.61 65.53
C GLN A 69 -2.23 -6.04 65.98
N ASP A 70 -3.50 -6.39 66.14
CA ASP A 70 -3.96 -7.76 66.45
C ASP A 70 -3.38 -8.77 65.45
N ASN A 71 -3.34 -8.39 64.17
CA ASN A 71 -2.84 -9.23 63.11
C ASN A 71 -1.33 -9.15 62.87
N LYS A 72 -0.59 -8.41 63.71
CA LYS A 72 0.86 -8.22 63.64
C LYS A 72 1.32 -7.74 62.25
N ILE A 73 0.51 -6.90 61.60
CA ILE A 73 0.84 -6.30 60.30
C ILE A 73 1.67 -5.06 60.56
N SER A 74 2.92 -5.04 60.09
CA SER A 74 3.82 -3.90 60.27
C SER A 74 3.40 -2.73 59.41
N HIS A 75 3.13 -1.59 60.05
CA HIS A 75 2.65 -0.38 59.39
C HIS A 75 3.20 0.91 60.02
N SER A 76 3.26 1.98 59.23
CA SER A 76 3.41 3.36 59.69
C SER A 76 2.04 4.04 59.88
N GLN A 77 2.02 5.21 60.52
CA GLN A 77 0.78 6.00 60.64
C GLN A 77 0.24 6.44 59.27
N PHE A 78 1.11 6.80 58.33
CA PHE A 78 0.72 7.18 56.98
C PHE A 78 0.16 6.00 56.18
N GLU A 79 0.74 4.81 56.35
CA GLU A 79 0.25 3.56 55.74
C GLU A 79 -1.15 3.18 56.26
N ALA A 80 -1.39 3.32 57.56
CA ALA A 80 -2.71 3.10 58.14
C ALA A 80 -3.73 4.16 57.69
N ALA A 81 -3.32 5.43 57.59
CA ALA A 81 -4.18 6.50 57.08
C ALA A 81 -4.52 6.29 55.59
N TYR A 82 -3.59 5.77 54.79
CA TYR A 82 -3.84 5.37 53.42
C TYR A 82 -4.88 4.26 53.33
N LEU A 83 -4.73 3.20 54.13
CA LEU A 83 -5.69 2.09 54.16
C LEU A 83 -7.08 2.59 54.58
N TYR A 84 -7.16 3.45 55.59
CA TYR A 84 -8.40 4.08 56.01
C TYR A 84 -9.07 4.84 54.84
N LYS A 85 -8.32 5.71 54.16
CA LYS A 85 -8.82 6.46 52.99
C LYS A 85 -9.24 5.54 51.84
N LYS A 86 -8.59 4.38 51.68
CA LYS A 86 -8.97 3.40 50.65
C LYS A 86 -10.27 2.68 50.97
N LEU A 87 -10.57 2.46 52.26
CA LEU A 87 -11.81 1.84 52.72
C LEU A 87 -12.98 2.82 52.77
N ASP A 88 -12.71 4.12 52.97
CA ASP A 88 -13.70 5.20 52.93
C ASP A 88 -14.05 5.57 51.48
N TRP A 89 -14.95 4.79 50.88
CA TRP A 89 -15.31 4.87 49.46
C TRP A 89 -16.06 6.17 49.09
N ASP A 90 -17.05 6.57 49.90
CA ASP A 90 -17.83 7.79 49.67
C ASP A 90 -17.13 9.07 50.18
N LYS A 91 -15.95 8.94 50.82
CA LYS A 91 -15.09 10.02 51.31
C LYS A 91 -15.79 10.91 52.35
N ASP A 92 -16.72 10.36 53.10
CA ASP A 92 -17.44 11.10 54.15
C ASP A 92 -16.69 11.12 55.51
N GLY A 93 -15.54 10.46 55.57
CA GLY A 93 -14.69 10.37 56.74
C GLY A 93 -15.10 9.26 57.71
N ARG A 94 -16.02 8.35 57.33
CA ARG A 94 -16.49 7.22 58.15
C ARG A 94 -16.65 5.98 57.28
N ILE A 95 -16.00 4.88 57.62
CA ILE A 95 -16.15 3.63 56.86
C ILE A 95 -17.41 2.89 57.33
N LYS A 96 -18.50 2.94 56.56
CA LYS A 96 -19.71 2.16 56.84
C LYS A 96 -19.56 0.75 56.25
N LEU A 97 -20.50 -0.12 56.59
CA LEU A 97 -20.56 -1.46 56.01
C LEU A 97 -20.64 -1.43 54.48
N ALA A 98 -21.36 -0.46 53.90
CA ALA A 98 -21.46 -0.30 52.45
C ALA A 98 -20.10 -0.04 51.80
N ASP A 99 -19.31 0.87 52.37
CA ASP A 99 -17.97 1.23 51.88
C ASP A 99 -17.01 0.03 52.01
N PHE A 100 -17.04 -0.63 53.17
CA PHE A 100 -16.27 -1.82 53.42
C PHE A 100 -16.60 -2.94 52.41
N CYS A 101 -17.88 -3.23 52.19
CA CYS A 101 -18.34 -4.20 51.20
C CYS A 101 -17.93 -3.82 49.77
N GLN A 102 -18.06 -2.54 49.41
CA GLN A 102 -17.69 -2.04 48.09
C GLN A 102 -16.19 -2.24 47.82
N TYR A 103 -15.36 -2.08 48.85
CA TYR A 103 -13.92 -2.24 48.74
C TYR A 103 -13.44 -3.69 48.83
N ILE A 104 -13.92 -4.47 49.80
CA ILE A 104 -13.37 -5.80 50.13
C ILE A 104 -13.79 -6.88 49.13
N LEU A 105 -14.93 -6.70 48.47
CA LEU A 105 -15.43 -7.64 47.48
C LEU A 105 -14.67 -7.51 46.15
N THR A 106 -14.58 -8.62 45.42
CA THR A 106 -13.88 -8.69 44.15
C THR A 106 -14.55 -7.82 43.11
N LYS A 107 -13.79 -6.95 42.43
CA LYS A 107 -14.32 -6.09 41.36
C LYS A 107 -14.56 -6.88 40.07
N ARG A 108 -13.66 -7.81 39.74
CA ARG A 108 -13.61 -8.47 38.41
C ARG A 108 -14.32 -9.80 38.34
N ASN A 109 -14.56 -10.44 39.48
CA ASN A 109 -15.28 -11.70 39.54
C ASN A 109 -16.70 -11.48 40.08
N THR A 110 -17.60 -11.03 39.21
CA THR A 110 -18.99 -10.72 39.58
C THR A 110 -19.73 -11.95 40.11
N ALA A 111 -19.50 -13.13 39.52
CA ALA A 111 -20.11 -14.37 40.00
C ALA A 111 -19.69 -14.70 41.44
N LEU A 112 -18.40 -14.62 41.74
CA LEU A 112 -17.89 -14.84 43.10
C LEU A 112 -18.38 -13.77 44.07
N ARG A 113 -18.48 -12.51 43.63
CA ARG A 113 -19.06 -11.41 44.41
C ARG A 113 -20.49 -11.71 44.85
N GLU A 114 -21.34 -12.20 43.95
CA GLU A 114 -22.72 -12.57 44.28
C GLU A 114 -22.80 -13.81 45.18
N ILE A 115 -21.93 -14.80 44.96
CA ILE A 115 -21.81 -15.95 45.88
C ILE A 115 -21.49 -15.48 47.29
N VAL A 116 -20.51 -14.58 47.47
CA VAL A 116 -20.13 -14.06 48.79
C VAL A 116 -21.30 -13.34 49.47
N LYS A 117 -22.05 -12.50 48.74
CA LYS A 117 -23.22 -11.79 49.26
C LYS A 117 -24.34 -12.75 49.72
N SER A 118 -24.45 -13.92 49.12
CA SER A 118 -25.48 -14.92 49.47
C SER A 118 -25.13 -15.80 50.68
N ARG A 119 -23.93 -15.66 51.26
CA ARG A 119 -23.47 -16.53 52.35
C ARG A 119 -24.18 -16.21 53.66
N GLN A 120 -24.51 -17.27 54.39
CA GLN A 120 -25.11 -17.16 55.71
C GLN A 120 -24.17 -16.47 56.70
N LEU A 121 -24.74 -15.58 57.50
CA LEU A 121 -24.07 -14.98 58.65
C LEU A 121 -23.84 -16.02 59.74
N TYR A 122 -22.75 -15.85 60.48
CA TYR A 122 -22.49 -16.58 61.71
C TYR A 122 -22.16 -15.59 62.82
N PRO A 123 -22.52 -15.91 64.08
CA PRO A 123 -22.29 -15.00 65.20
C PRO A 123 -20.79 -14.85 65.48
N ILE A 124 -20.38 -13.63 65.79
CA ILE A 124 -19.05 -13.31 66.30
C ILE A 124 -19.19 -12.33 67.48
N ASP A 125 -18.71 -12.74 68.64
CA ASP A 125 -18.76 -11.90 69.85
C ASP A 125 -17.62 -10.87 69.85
N ILE A 126 -17.75 -9.86 70.73
CA ILE A 126 -16.70 -8.86 70.94
C ILE A 126 -15.43 -9.55 71.44
N GLY A 127 -14.29 -9.19 70.86
CA GLY A 127 -12.96 -9.75 71.13
C GLY A 127 -12.70 -11.09 70.44
N MET A 128 -13.65 -11.65 69.68
CA MET A 128 -13.42 -12.86 68.90
C MET A 128 -12.77 -12.56 67.54
N LEU A 129 -11.90 -13.47 67.11
CA LEU A 129 -11.31 -13.49 65.77
C LEU A 129 -12.26 -14.18 64.78
N LEU A 130 -12.08 -13.90 63.50
CA LEU A 130 -12.71 -14.67 62.43
C LEU A 130 -12.15 -16.11 62.42
N PRO A 131 -12.83 -17.06 61.75
CA PRO A 131 -12.25 -18.36 61.43
C PRO A 131 -10.85 -18.17 60.85
N THR A 132 -9.89 -18.98 61.30
CA THR A 132 -8.45 -18.74 61.08
C THR A 132 -8.09 -18.47 59.62
N GLU A 133 -8.70 -19.18 58.69
CA GLU A 133 -8.47 -18.99 57.25
C GLU A 133 -8.97 -17.62 56.76
N VAL A 134 -10.13 -17.18 57.24
CA VAL A 134 -10.73 -15.89 56.91
C VAL A 134 -9.93 -14.74 57.52
N GLU A 135 -9.56 -14.83 58.81
CA GLU A 135 -8.75 -13.81 59.50
C GLU A 135 -7.41 -13.61 58.77
N LEU A 136 -6.74 -14.71 58.40
CA LEU A 136 -5.48 -14.66 57.67
C LEU A 136 -5.65 -14.08 56.27
N ALA A 137 -6.68 -14.47 55.52
CA ALA A 137 -6.91 -13.95 54.18
C ALA A 137 -7.30 -12.47 54.18
N LEU A 138 -8.07 -12.01 55.18
CA LEU A 138 -8.39 -10.59 55.36
C LEU A 138 -7.14 -9.79 55.74
N SER A 139 -6.32 -10.33 56.62
CA SER A 139 -5.00 -9.76 56.97
C SER A 139 -4.10 -9.62 55.74
N ASP A 140 -4.10 -10.63 54.88
CA ASP A 140 -3.36 -10.62 53.61
C ASP A 140 -3.82 -9.51 52.65
N VAL A 141 -5.13 -9.22 52.61
CA VAL A 141 -5.65 -8.11 51.81
C VAL A 141 -5.12 -6.78 52.35
N PHE A 142 -5.23 -6.51 53.65
CA PHE A 142 -4.75 -5.25 54.22
C PHE A 142 -3.23 -5.10 54.18
N ALA A 143 -2.49 -6.21 54.39
CA ALA A 143 -1.04 -6.21 54.23
C ALA A 143 -0.64 -5.89 52.79
N GLN A 144 -1.39 -6.38 51.79
CA GLN A 144 -1.16 -6.03 50.40
C GLN A 144 -1.39 -4.54 50.15
N GLU A 145 -2.40 -3.91 50.74
CA GLU A 145 -2.63 -2.46 50.58
C GLU A 145 -1.53 -1.60 51.21
N ILE A 146 -0.98 -2.04 52.35
CA ILE A 146 0.18 -1.40 52.94
C ILE A 146 1.41 -1.53 52.03
N GLU A 147 1.61 -2.68 51.39
CA GLU A 147 2.68 -2.85 50.42
C GLU A 147 2.45 -2.01 49.16
N ASN A 148 1.21 -1.91 48.68
CA ASN A 148 0.82 -1.03 47.58
C ASN A 148 1.21 0.41 47.89
N TYR A 149 0.92 0.90 49.10
CA TYR A 149 1.34 2.22 49.54
C TYR A 149 2.85 2.40 49.39
N ARG A 150 3.66 1.47 49.92
CA ARG A 150 5.12 1.57 49.89
C ARG A 150 5.66 1.65 48.46
N VAL A 151 5.26 0.71 47.61
CA VAL A 151 5.75 0.60 46.23
C VAL A 151 5.31 1.82 45.40
N ILE A 152 4.03 2.19 45.48
CA ILE A 152 3.49 3.31 44.71
C ILE A 152 4.05 4.64 45.22
N ASN A 153 4.16 4.85 46.54
CA ASN A 153 4.69 6.08 47.12
C ASN A 153 6.18 6.26 46.77
N ALA A 154 6.98 5.20 46.76
CA ALA A 154 8.36 5.25 46.29
C ALA A 154 8.47 5.68 44.81
N ALA A 155 7.61 5.14 43.94
CA ALA A 155 7.56 5.54 42.53
C ALA A 155 7.12 7.02 42.38
N ARG A 156 6.08 7.45 43.12
CA ARG A 156 5.61 8.84 43.15
C ARG A 156 6.70 9.80 43.61
N GLN A 157 7.43 9.44 44.66
CA GLN A 157 8.50 10.28 45.19
C GLN A 157 9.62 10.46 44.16
N SER A 158 10.00 9.40 43.45
CA SER A 158 10.97 9.47 42.35
C SER A 158 10.51 10.41 41.22
N LEU A 159 9.21 10.35 40.87
CA LEU A 159 8.59 11.22 39.87
C LEU A 159 8.57 12.68 40.31
N VAL A 160 8.00 12.97 41.49
CA VAL A 160 7.82 14.32 42.04
C VAL A 160 9.15 15.04 42.27
N ASN A 161 10.22 14.30 42.56
CA ASN A 161 11.57 14.85 42.72
C ASN A 161 12.22 15.29 41.40
N SER A 162 11.59 15.04 40.24
CA SER A 162 12.11 15.50 38.95
C SER A 162 11.85 17.00 38.78
N LEU A 163 12.88 17.75 38.37
CA LEU A 163 12.84 19.22 38.33
C LEU A 163 11.83 19.79 37.32
N ASP A 164 11.62 19.06 36.22
CA ASP A 164 10.69 19.36 35.14
C ASP A 164 9.28 18.81 35.38
N TYR A 165 9.06 18.09 36.49
CA TYR A 165 7.76 17.50 36.78
C TYR A 165 6.74 18.55 37.23
N SER A 166 5.60 18.54 36.56
CA SER A 166 4.34 19.08 37.09
C SER A 166 3.20 18.15 36.71
N THR A 167 2.13 18.13 37.50
CA THR A 167 0.94 17.32 37.20
C THR A 167 0.29 17.71 35.89
N LEU A 168 0.30 19.01 35.54
CA LEU A 168 -0.22 19.52 34.28
C LEU A 168 0.56 18.97 33.08
N GLU A 169 1.89 19.03 33.14
CA GLU A 169 2.73 18.52 32.06
C GLU A 169 2.67 16.99 31.97
N ALA A 170 2.54 16.28 33.11
CA ALA A 170 2.27 14.84 33.11
C ALA A 170 0.95 14.51 32.41
N PHE A 171 -0.13 15.24 32.72
CA PHE A 171 -1.42 15.04 32.07
C PHE A 171 -1.37 15.30 30.56
N LYS A 172 -0.80 16.44 30.15
CA LYS A 172 -0.62 16.78 28.72
C LYS A 172 0.22 15.75 27.95
N THR A 173 1.17 15.09 28.62
CA THR A 173 1.97 14.03 28.03
C THR A 173 1.15 12.77 27.75
N LEU A 174 0.19 12.47 28.63
CA LEU A 174 -0.71 11.33 28.51
C LEU A 174 -1.89 11.62 27.58
N ASP A 175 -2.40 12.86 27.56
CA ASP A 175 -3.51 13.31 26.72
C ASP A 175 -3.02 13.61 25.28
N LEU A 176 -2.61 12.56 24.58
CA LEU A 176 -2.02 12.63 23.23
C LEU A 176 -2.93 13.31 22.20
N PHE A 177 -4.25 13.23 22.40
CA PHE A 177 -5.26 13.77 21.50
C PHE A 177 -5.86 15.09 21.98
N ASN A 178 -5.39 15.63 23.11
CA ASN A 178 -5.86 16.88 23.73
C ASN A 178 -7.38 16.91 23.93
N GLN A 179 -7.93 15.79 24.41
CA GLN A 179 -9.36 15.60 24.65
C GLN A 179 -9.81 16.14 26.02
N GLY A 180 -8.86 16.45 26.91
CA GLY A 180 -9.12 16.86 28.28
C GLY A 180 -9.37 15.70 29.24
N TYR A 181 -9.22 14.45 28.78
CA TYR A 181 -9.34 13.22 29.55
C TYR A 181 -8.44 12.13 28.95
N LEU A 182 -8.08 11.13 29.76
CA LEU A 182 -7.28 9.99 29.30
C LEU A 182 -8.19 8.79 29.05
N THR A 183 -7.89 8.02 28.01
CA THR A 183 -8.55 6.76 27.70
C THR A 183 -7.57 5.60 27.79
N LYS A 184 -8.09 4.37 27.76
CA LYS A 184 -7.27 3.16 27.75
C LYS A 184 -6.30 3.15 26.57
N GLU A 185 -6.72 3.69 25.43
CA GLU A 185 -5.93 3.83 24.21
C GLU A 185 -4.78 4.84 24.40
N THR A 186 -5.05 6.03 24.94
CA THR A 186 -4.00 7.05 25.14
C THR A 186 -2.94 6.56 26.14
N LEU A 187 -3.37 5.91 27.22
CA LEU A 187 -2.48 5.29 28.19
C LEU A 187 -1.61 4.19 27.54
N SER A 188 -2.21 3.30 26.76
CA SER A 188 -1.50 2.20 26.08
C SER A 188 -0.45 2.73 25.10
N LEU A 189 -0.79 3.74 24.31
CA LEU A 189 0.14 4.39 23.38
C LEU A 189 1.31 5.07 24.09
N PHE A 190 1.05 5.76 25.20
CA PHE A 190 2.11 6.36 26.01
C PHE A 190 3.07 5.28 26.54
N MET A 191 2.55 4.22 27.15
CA MET A 191 3.35 3.13 27.72
C MET A 191 4.19 2.40 26.66
N GLN A 192 3.64 2.22 25.44
CA GLN A 192 4.39 1.70 24.30
C GLN A 192 5.56 2.60 23.90
N ARG A 193 5.37 3.92 23.87
CA ARG A 193 6.44 4.89 23.55
C ARG A 193 7.56 4.89 24.59
N GLN A 194 7.26 4.56 25.85
CA GLN A 194 8.26 4.42 26.91
C GLN A 194 8.98 3.06 26.91
N ASN A 195 8.78 2.22 25.88
CA ASN A 195 9.29 0.84 25.83
C ASN A 195 8.86 -0.03 27.03
N ALA A 196 7.69 0.27 27.63
CA ALA A 196 7.12 -0.43 28.76
C ALA A 196 5.62 -0.72 28.52
N PRO A 197 5.26 -1.46 27.46
CA PRO A 197 3.85 -1.70 27.13
C PRO A 197 3.15 -2.44 28.27
N LEU A 198 1.98 -1.94 28.67
CA LEU A 198 1.08 -2.63 29.59
C LEU A 198 0.25 -3.68 28.85
N LEU A 199 -0.04 -4.78 29.52
CA LEU A 199 -1.05 -5.74 29.06
C LEU A 199 -2.45 -5.14 29.20
N ASN A 200 -3.41 -5.62 28.40
CA ASN A 200 -4.81 -5.16 28.48
C ASN A 200 -5.37 -5.23 29.91
N ASP A 201 -5.08 -6.32 30.63
CA ASP A 201 -5.49 -6.49 32.02
C ASP A 201 -4.82 -5.48 32.95
N GLU A 202 -3.57 -5.08 32.70
CA GLU A 202 -2.88 -4.04 33.49
C GLU A 202 -3.47 -2.66 33.22
N VAL A 203 -3.80 -2.35 31.96
CA VAL A 203 -4.51 -1.12 31.59
C VAL A 203 -5.85 -1.03 32.31
N ILE A 204 -6.65 -2.11 32.31
CA ILE A 204 -7.91 -2.16 33.06
C ILE A 204 -7.65 -1.98 34.56
N SER A 205 -6.55 -2.51 35.09
CA SER A 205 -6.21 -2.40 36.53
C SER A 205 -5.83 -1.00 36.94
N PHE A 206 -5.15 -0.27 36.06
CA PHE A 206 -4.91 1.14 36.28
C PHE A 206 -6.22 1.92 36.34
N PHE A 207 -7.14 1.67 35.40
CA PHE A 207 -8.45 2.33 35.41
C PHE A 207 -9.26 1.97 36.65
N ASP A 208 -9.35 0.68 37.02
CA ASP A 208 -10.06 0.23 38.23
C ASP A 208 -9.55 0.89 39.54
N ALA A 209 -8.32 1.42 39.52
CA ALA A 209 -7.68 2.09 40.66
C ALA A 209 -7.78 3.62 40.63
N VAL A 210 -7.99 4.23 39.46
CA VAL A 210 -7.84 5.68 39.23
C VAL A 210 -9.13 6.36 38.76
N ASP A 211 -9.94 5.67 37.97
CA ASP A 211 -11.26 6.13 37.52
C ASP A 211 -12.25 6.00 38.69
N LEU A 212 -12.46 7.10 39.41
CA LEU A 212 -13.19 7.14 40.68
C LEU A 212 -14.69 7.23 40.47
N ASP A 213 -15.11 7.95 39.42
CA ASP A 213 -16.53 8.11 39.07
C ASP A 213 -17.04 7.02 38.11
N GLN A 214 -16.14 6.18 37.59
CA GLN A 214 -16.42 5.03 36.73
C GLN A 214 -17.02 5.42 35.38
N ASP A 215 -16.67 6.59 34.85
CA ASP A 215 -17.11 7.05 33.54
C ASP A 215 -16.32 6.43 32.37
N GLY A 216 -15.28 5.63 32.69
CA GLY A 216 -14.41 4.95 31.74
C GLY A 216 -13.28 5.81 31.19
N LYS A 217 -13.10 7.02 31.72
CA LYS A 217 -12.06 7.99 31.39
C LYS A 217 -11.33 8.37 32.67
N ILE A 218 -10.19 9.05 32.52
CA ILE A 218 -9.46 9.61 33.65
C ILE A 218 -9.35 11.11 33.43
N SER A 219 -10.01 11.87 34.29
CA SER A 219 -9.96 13.32 34.37
C SER A 219 -8.61 13.80 34.90
N TYR A 220 -8.34 15.10 34.73
CA TYR A 220 -7.14 15.72 35.31
C TYR A 220 -7.08 15.55 36.84
N SER A 221 -8.21 15.72 37.54
CA SER A 221 -8.28 15.56 38.99
C SER A 221 -7.97 14.16 39.47
N GLU A 222 -8.44 13.13 38.75
CA GLU A 222 -8.17 11.73 39.07
C GLU A 222 -6.71 11.37 38.82
N LEU A 223 -6.13 11.84 37.72
CA LEU A 223 -4.69 11.64 37.50
C LEU A 223 -3.89 12.32 38.61
N VAL A 224 -4.23 13.55 38.99
CA VAL A 224 -3.57 14.27 40.10
C VAL A 224 -3.64 13.44 41.37
N GLU A 225 -4.81 12.93 41.76
CA GLU A 225 -4.95 12.07 42.94
C GLU A 225 -4.10 10.79 42.82
N ALA A 226 -3.97 10.21 41.62
CA ALA A 226 -3.17 9.03 41.37
C ALA A 226 -1.65 9.27 41.46
N VAL A 227 -1.15 10.46 41.11
CA VAL A 227 0.30 10.75 41.10
C VAL A 227 0.79 11.58 42.28
N HIS A 228 -0.12 12.17 43.06
CA HIS A 228 0.23 13.01 44.21
C HIS A 228 0.80 12.19 45.38
N LEU A 229 1.75 12.78 46.10
CA LEU A 229 2.30 12.20 47.33
C LEU A 229 1.31 12.37 48.47
N MET A 230 1.09 11.32 49.25
CA MET A 230 0.12 11.37 50.36
C MET A 230 0.74 11.90 51.65
N GLU A 231 2.08 11.94 51.72
CA GLU A 231 2.82 12.56 52.81
C GLU A 231 3.13 14.03 52.50
N PRO A 232 3.06 14.93 53.50
CA PRO A 232 3.58 16.27 53.33
C PRO A 232 5.07 16.19 52.98
N LEU A 233 5.46 16.78 51.85
CA LEU A 233 6.85 16.87 51.43
C LEU A 233 7.69 17.44 52.59
N PRO A 234 8.88 16.88 52.90
CA PRO A 234 9.80 17.56 53.79
C PRO A 234 10.09 18.94 53.22
N TYR A 235 9.67 19.94 53.99
CA TYR A 235 9.68 21.38 53.74
C TYR A 235 10.73 21.82 52.70
N ARG A 236 10.30 22.23 51.50
CA ARG A 236 11.13 23.12 50.66
C ARG A 236 11.14 24.47 51.37
N SER A 237 12.20 24.74 52.12
CA SER A 237 12.44 26.07 52.69
C SER A 237 12.53 27.10 51.55
N ASN A 238 11.68 28.12 51.63
CA ASN A 238 11.63 29.35 50.83
C ASN A 238 10.66 29.33 49.64
N ILE A 239 9.35 29.52 49.89
CA ILE A 239 8.44 30.13 48.92
C ILE A 239 7.55 31.16 49.64
N ILE A 240 7.47 32.34 49.03
CA ILE A 240 6.77 33.56 49.41
C ILE A 240 5.26 33.30 49.54
N ARG A 241 4.56 33.96 50.47
CA ARG A 241 3.16 33.69 50.83
C ARG A 241 2.15 34.11 49.74
N ASP A 242 1.35 33.16 49.27
CA ASP A 242 0.38 33.19 48.15
C ASP A 242 -0.89 34.08 48.29
N ASN A 243 -0.91 35.11 49.14
CA ASN A 243 -2.15 35.91 49.31
C ASN A 243 -2.53 36.76 48.08
N ASP A 244 -1.63 36.95 47.12
CA ASP A 244 -1.87 37.74 45.91
C ASP A 244 -2.41 36.91 44.73
N PHE A 245 -2.29 35.57 44.76
CA PHE A 245 -2.69 34.69 43.65
C PHE A 245 -4.21 34.49 43.58
N VAL A 246 -4.87 34.36 44.74
CA VAL A 246 -6.33 34.18 44.82
C VAL A 246 -7.07 35.41 44.27
N LYS A 247 -6.56 36.62 44.55
CA LYS A 247 -7.11 37.88 44.02
C LYS A 247 -6.94 38.05 42.50
N ALA A 248 -5.98 37.35 41.89
CA ALA A 248 -5.73 37.44 40.45
C ALA A 248 -6.65 36.50 39.65
N VAL A 249 -7.00 35.33 40.20
CA VAL A 249 -7.89 34.34 39.58
C VAL A 249 -9.33 34.84 39.50
N GLU A 250 -9.81 35.57 40.50
CA GLU A 250 -11.17 36.15 40.51
C GLU A 250 -11.39 37.24 39.45
N ASN A 251 -10.32 37.83 38.90
CA ASN A 251 -10.40 38.98 37.99
C ASN A 251 -10.25 38.65 36.49
N ASN A 252 -10.35 37.37 36.11
CA ASN A 252 -10.64 36.92 34.75
C ASN A 252 -9.80 37.59 33.63
N ARG A 253 -8.47 37.45 33.69
CA ARG A 253 -7.56 37.84 32.59
C ARG A 253 -6.77 36.62 32.10
N SER A 254 -6.97 36.32 30.80
CA SER A 254 -6.22 35.46 29.87
C SER A 254 -5.08 34.58 30.43
N LEU A 255 -5.25 33.27 30.19
CA LEU A 255 -4.43 32.09 30.53
C LEU A 255 -2.97 32.06 30.00
N GLU A 256 -2.38 33.19 29.59
CA GLU A 256 -1.05 33.24 28.96
C GLU A 256 0.13 33.49 29.91
N ARG A 257 -0.07 33.47 31.24
CA ARG A 257 1.02 33.58 32.24
C ARG A 257 1.12 32.40 33.20
N LEU A 258 0.88 31.18 32.73
CA LEU A 258 1.11 29.95 33.53
C LEU A 258 2.45 29.26 33.24
N SER A 259 3.44 30.00 32.73
CA SER A 259 4.84 29.59 32.87
C SER A 259 5.41 30.27 34.11
N PHE A 260 5.40 29.61 35.26
CA PHE A 260 6.50 29.64 36.23
C PHE A 260 6.23 28.67 37.38
N SER A 261 7.23 27.82 37.61
CA SER A 261 7.42 26.87 38.71
C SER A 261 7.01 27.41 40.08
N SER A 262 5.89 26.92 40.63
CA SER A 262 5.73 26.61 42.06
C SER A 262 4.42 25.86 42.28
N TYR A 263 4.50 24.80 43.09
CA TYR A 263 3.37 24.02 43.56
C TYR A 263 2.32 24.93 44.21
N PRO A 264 1.06 24.95 43.74
CA PRO A 264 -0.05 25.45 44.55
C PRO A 264 -0.30 24.43 45.64
N TYR A 265 -0.12 24.84 46.88
CA TYR A 265 -0.58 24.12 48.07
C TYR A 265 -2.11 24.09 48.02
N TYR A 266 -2.68 23.07 47.37
CA TYR A 266 -4.11 22.80 47.51
C TYR A 266 -4.34 22.21 48.90
N PHE A 267 -4.59 23.13 49.84
CA PHE A 267 -5.74 23.11 50.72
C PHE A 267 -6.14 21.70 51.19
N TYR A 268 -5.43 21.15 52.17
CA TYR A 268 -6.07 20.22 53.11
C TYR A 268 -7.13 21.04 53.85
N PRO A 269 -8.43 20.72 53.75
CA PRO A 269 -9.35 21.16 54.78
C PRO A 269 -8.86 20.54 56.09
N TYR A 270 -8.38 21.42 56.96
CA TYR A 270 -8.27 21.23 58.40
C TYR A 270 -9.11 20.06 58.92
N TYR A 271 -8.47 18.96 59.32
CA TYR A 271 -9.04 18.05 60.32
C TYR A 271 -8.16 18.14 61.60
N PRO A 272 -8.60 18.92 62.60
CA PRO A 272 -7.81 19.27 63.78
C PRO A 272 -7.78 18.20 64.89
N TYR A 273 -7.64 16.90 64.56
CA TYR A 273 -7.64 15.82 65.56
C TYR A 273 -6.44 14.86 65.51
N TYR A 274 -5.30 15.29 64.99
CA TYR A 274 -4.04 14.56 65.16
C TYR A 274 -3.33 15.00 66.45
N TYR A 275 -3.78 14.46 67.58
CA TYR A 275 -2.96 14.39 68.80
C TYR A 275 -2.43 12.96 68.98
N PRO A 276 -1.13 12.78 69.24
CA PRO A 276 -0.55 11.48 69.53
C PRO A 276 -0.96 11.03 70.93
N TYR A 277 -1.99 10.19 71.02
CA TYR A 277 -2.33 9.52 72.26
C TYR A 277 -1.49 8.26 72.42
N TYR A 278 -0.54 8.32 73.35
CA TYR A 278 -0.01 7.14 74.03
C TYR A 278 -1.18 6.33 74.60
N TYR A 279 -1.25 5.04 74.30
CA TYR A 279 -2.15 4.12 75.00
C TYR A 279 -1.39 2.98 75.69
N PRO A 280 -1.77 2.64 76.94
CA PRO A 280 -1.10 1.63 77.75
C PRO A 280 -1.74 0.23 77.59
N ASN A 281 -0.92 -0.77 77.92
CA ASN A 281 -1.17 -2.21 77.83
C ASN A 281 -2.44 -2.72 78.53
N LEU A 282 -3.27 -3.51 77.82
CA LEU A 282 -4.30 -4.45 78.30
C LEU A 282 -4.37 -5.55 77.21
N ARG A 283 -4.44 -6.88 77.41
CA ARG A 283 -4.73 -7.80 78.54
C ARG A 283 -4.16 -9.19 78.10
N LEU A 284 -3.38 -9.90 78.94
CA LEU A 284 -2.29 -10.79 78.44
C LEU A 284 -2.32 -12.29 78.81
N GLU A 285 -3.44 -12.90 79.21
CA GLU A 285 -3.40 -14.30 79.69
C GLU A 285 -4.13 -15.35 78.83
N SER A 286 -5.22 -15.01 78.15
CA SER A 286 -5.92 -15.95 77.24
C SER A 286 -5.42 -15.93 75.79
N VAL A 287 -4.55 -14.97 75.47
CA VAL A 287 -4.02 -14.70 74.12
C VAL A 287 -2.73 -15.50 73.86
N ARG A 288 -1.84 -15.66 74.85
CA ARG A 288 -0.54 -16.34 74.71
C ARG A 288 -0.60 -17.78 74.20
N GLN A 289 -1.54 -18.59 74.69
CA GLN A 289 -1.66 -19.98 74.25
C GLN A 289 -2.23 -20.11 72.83
N ARG A 290 -2.97 -19.11 72.34
CA ARG A 290 -3.48 -19.05 70.96
C ARG A 290 -2.50 -18.36 70.00
N GLU A 291 -1.71 -17.41 70.51
CA GLU A 291 -0.59 -16.77 69.79
C GLU A 291 0.42 -17.78 69.26
N ASP A 292 0.82 -18.76 70.07
CA ASP A 292 1.80 -19.76 69.64
C ASP A 292 1.30 -20.66 68.49
N SER A 293 0.00 -20.91 68.42
CA SER A 293 -0.61 -21.71 67.35
C SER A 293 -0.76 -20.88 66.07
N LEU A 294 -1.22 -19.63 66.20
CA LEU A 294 -1.35 -18.71 65.09
C LEU A 294 0.01 -18.29 64.53
N GLU A 295 1.03 -18.16 65.38
CA GLU A 295 2.38 -17.76 64.99
C GLU A 295 3.14 -18.91 64.31
N ARG A 296 2.92 -20.16 64.74
CA ARG A 296 3.41 -21.34 64.01
C ARG A 296 2.77 -21.46 62.63
N LEU A 297 1.45 -21.26 62.53
CA LEU A 297 0.75 -21.26 61.25
C LEU A 297 1.17 -20.07 60.38
N ARG A 298 1.35 -18.87 60.94
CA ARG A 298 1.86 -17.69 60.23
C ARG A 298 3.27 -17.91 59.72
N ARG A 299 4.18 -18.51 60.50
CA ARG A 299 5.55 -18.81 60.03
C ARG A 299 5.53 -19.86 58.92
N SER A 300 4.75 -20.92 59.08
CA SER A 300 4.57 -21.96 58.06
C SER A 300 3.96 -21.39 56.77
N LYS A 301 2.91 -20.55 56.89
CA LYS A 301 2.21 -19.95 55.76
C LYS A 301 2.98 -18.79 55.16
N LEU A 302 3.79 -18.05 55.92
CA LEU A 302 4.72 -17.05 55.41
C LEU A 302 5.85 -17.73 54.64
N GLN A 303 6.38 -18.86 55.11
CA GLN A 303 7.31 -19.69 54.33
C GLN A 303 6.66 -20.23 53.07
N GLN A 304 5.41 -20.71 53.17
CA GLN A 304 4.65 -21.18 52.02
C GLN A 304 4.38 -20.05 51.04
N ILE A 305 3.93 -18.87 51.47
CA ILE A 305 3.70 -17.67 50.66
C ILE A 305 5.01 -17.15 50.09
N GLN A 306 6.12 -17.18 50.82
CA GLN A 306 7.43 -16.79 50.28
C GLN A 306 7.93 -17.80 49.24
N SER A 307 7.60 -19.09 49.40
CA SER A 307 7.91 -20.13 48.41
C SER A 307 6.99 -20.01 47.19
N GLU A 308 5.69 -19.79 47.39
CA GLU A 308 4.70 -19.56 46.34
C GLU A 308 4.96 -18.24 45.62
N ASN A 309 5.35 -17.17 46.31
CA ASN A 309 5.73 -15.89 45.69
C ASN A 309 7.04 -16.03 44.92
N ARG A 310 7.99 -16.87 45.38
CA ARG A 310 9.18 -17.21 44.60
C ARG A 310 8.82 -18.03 43.36
N ILE A 311 7.94 -19.01 43.51
CA ILE A 311 7.44 -19.82 42.39
C ILE A 311 6.67 -18.95 41.42
N ILE A 312 5.76 -18.09 41.87
CA ILE A 312 5.00 -17.13 41.07
C ILE A 312 5.93 -16.09 40.44
N GLN A 313 6.96 -15.61 41.13
CA GLN A 313 7.96 -14.72 40.52
C GLN A 313 8.75 -15.43 39.44
N LEU A 314 9.18 -16.67 39.68
CA LEU A 314 9.89 -17.48 38.69
C LEU A 314 8.98 -17.85 37.52
N GLU A 315 7.72 -18.22 37.77
CA GLU A 315 6.70 -18.50 36.76
C GLU A 315 6.32 -17.25 35.99
N ASN A 316 6.22 -16.09 36.64
CA ASN A 316 5.97 -14.81 35.97
C ASN A 316 7.19 -14.38 35.16
N GLN A 317 8.42 -14.58 35.65
CA GLN A 317 9.64 -14.32 34.89
C GLN A 317 9.77 -15.28 33.70
N THR A 318 9.41 -16.54 33.88
CA THR A 318 9.42 -17.57 32.84
C THR A 318 8.30 -17.33 31.83
N ARG A 319 7.10 -16.94 32.28
CA ARG A 319 6.00 -16.51 31.40
C ARG A 319 6.35 -15.23 30.67
N LEU A 320 6.92 -14.23 31.33
CA LEU A 320 7.40 -13.01 30.66
C LEU A 320 8.50 -13.34 29.65
N SER A 321 9.44 -14.24 29.97
CA SER A 321 10.50 -14.62 29.03
C SER A 321 9.94 -15.41 27.84
N GLN A 322 9.02 -16.34 28.07
CA GLN A 322 8.32 -17.09 27.04
C GLN A 322 7.40 -16.20 26.20
N GLU A 323 6.68 -15.26 26.80
CA GLU A 323 5.83 -14.30 26.09
C GLU A 323 6.69 -13.28 25.32
N ARG A 324 7.85 -12.87 25.85
CA ARG A 324 8.85 -12.07 25.12
C ARG A 324 9.46 -12.85 23.95
N GLN A 325 9.72 -14.14 24.11
CA GLN A 325 10.17 -15.00 23.01
C GLN A 325 9.09 -15.17 21.95
N ARG A 326 7.84 -15.45 22.36
CA ARG A 326 6.69 -15.55 21.45
C ARG A 326 6.34 -14.23 20.78
N SER A 327 6.54 -13.09 21.44
CA SER A 327 6.34 -11.77 20.83
C SER A 327 7.47 -11.46 19.86
N ALA A 328 8.72 -11.77 20.20
CA ALA A 328 9.87 -11.65 19.30
C ALA A 328 9.76 -12.56 18.08
N GLU A 329 9.28 -13.80 18.24
CA GLU A 329 8.99 -14.72 17.13
C GLU A 329 7.84 -14.21 16.27
N ARG A 330 6.76 -13.69 16.85
CA ARG A 330 5.68 -13.06 16.08
C ARG A 330 6.16 -11.84 15.31
N ILE A 331 7.02 -11.01 15.91
CA ILE A 331 7.64 -9.87 15.24
C ILE A 331 8.54 -10.34 14.09
N ARG A 332 9.35 -11.40 14.30
CA ARG A 332 10.15 -12.00 13.23
C ARG A 332 9.28 -12.56 12.11
N GLN A 333 8.21 -13.27 12.42
CA GLN A 333 7.26 -13.77 11.42
C GLN A 333 6.59 -12.63 10.65
N ILE A 334 6.17 -11.57 11.33
CA ILE A 334 5.62 -10.37 10.68
C ILE A 334 6.67 -9.72 9.78
N GLN A 335 7.93 -9.64 10.22
CA GLN A 335 9.03 -9.11 9.42
C GLN A 335 9.33 -9.99 8.20
N GLU A 336 9.40 -11.32 8.37
CA GLU A 336 9.58 -12.28 7.29
C GLU A 336 8.41 -12.26 6.30
N GLU A 337 7.17 -12.22 6.79
CA GLU A 337 5.97 -12.06 5.95
C GLU A 337 5.98 -10.71 5.23
N SER A 338 6.41 -9.63 5.88
CA SER A 338 6.52 -8.32 5.23
C SER A 338 7.58 -8.32 4.13
N LEU A 339 8.72 -9.00 4.35
CA LEU A 339 9.77 -9.17 3.36
C LEU A 339 9.31 -10.07 2.22
N LEU A 340 8.58 -11.14 2.52
CA LEU A 340 7.99 -12.04 1.52
C LEU A 340 6.94 -11.30 0.68
N ARG A 341 6.09 -10.48 1.31
CA ARG A 341 5.14 -9.62 0.58
C ARG A 341 5.86 -8.59 -0.28
N GLN A 342 6.93 -7.98 0.23
CA GLN A 342 7.71 -7.00 -0.53
C GLN A 342 8.37 -7.64 -1.76
N THR A 343 8.99 -8.82 -1.59
CA THR A 343 9.57 -9.58 -2.71
C THR A 343 8.51 -10.07 -3.69
N GLN A 344 7.32 -10.48 -3.23
CA GLN A 344 6.19 -10.81 -4.12
C GLN A 344 5.68 -9.59 -4.90
N ILE A 345 5.62 -8.42 -4.27
CA ILE A 345 5.23 -7.17 -4.93
C ILE A 345 6.28 -6.78 -5.98
N GLU A 346 7.57 -6.89 -5.66
CA GLU A 346 8.67 -6.64 -6.59
C GLU A 346 8.61 -7.60 -7.80
N GLU A 347 8.39 -8.89 -7.56
CA GLU A 347 8.25 -9.88 -8.64
C GLU A 347 7.00 -9.64 -9.48
N GLN A 348 5.86 -9.28 -8.87
CA GLN A 348 4.66 -8.88 -9.61
C GLN A 348 4.87 -7.63 -10.44
N ASN A 349 5.62 -6.65 -9.93
CA ASN A 349 5.98 -5.45 -10.68
C ASN A 349 6.90 -5.80 -11.86
N ARG A 350 7.85 -6.72 -11.66
CA ARG A 350 8.73 -7.21 -12.71
C ARG A 350 7.96 -7.97 -13.81
N ILE A 351 7.00 -8.81 -13.45
CA ILE A 351 6.10 -9.48 -14.39
C ILE A 351 5.28 -8.44 -15.18
N ARG A 352 4.69 -7.46 -14.50
CA ARG A 352 3.94 -6.37 -15.16
C ARG A 352 4.81 -5.56 -16.12
N GLU A 353 6.08 -5.32 -15.79
CA GLU A 353 7.02 -4.63 -16.66
C GLU A 353 7.39 -5.47 -17.89
N LEU A 354 7.62 -6.77 -17.72
CA LEU A 354 7.84 -7.71 -18.82
C LEU A 354 6.63 -7.81 -19.75
N ASP A 355 5.41 -7.83 -19.20
CA ASP A 355 4.18 -7.82 -20.00
C ASP A 355 4.03 -6.51 -20.79
N ARG A 356 4.37 -5.36 -20.19
CA ARG A 356 4.39 -4.07 -20.91
C ARG A 356 5.39 -4.07 -22.06
N LEU A 357 6.61 -4.56 -21.83
CA LEU A 357 7.64 -4.67 -22.88
C LEU A 357 7.18 -5.61 -24.00
N ARG A 358 6.59 -6.75 -23.64
CA ARG A 358 6.03 -7.71 -24.60
C ARG A 358 4.90 -7.10 -25.43
N ASP A 359 3.99 -6.36 -24.80
CA ASP A 359 2.90 -5.67 -25.49
C ASP A 359 3.41 -4.55 -26.40
N GLU A 360 4.46 -3.84 -25.99
CA GLU A 360 5.11 -2.82 -26.82
C GLU A 360 5.81 -3.45 -28.04
N ASP A 361 6.51 -4.58 -27.86
CA ASP A 361 7.10 -5.34 -28.95
C ASP A 361 6.05 -5.91 -29.91
N LEU A 362 4.93 -6.41 -29.38
CA LEU A 362 3.76 -6.84 -30.16
C LEU A 362 3.16 -5.68 -30.95
N ARG A 363 3.02 -4.49 -30.36
CA ARG A 363 2.58 -3.28 -31.07
C ARG A 363 3.53 -2.91 -32.19
N ARG A 364 4.83 -2.81 -31.92
CA ARG A 364 5.86 -2.52 -32.93
C ARG A 364 5.87 -3.56 -34.04
N SER A 365 5.69 -4.84 -33.71
CA SER A 365 5.58 -5.92 -34.70
C SER A 365 4.33 -5.76 -35.57
N ARG A 366 3.17 -5.48 -34.98
CA ARG A 366 1.92 -5.21 -35.71
C ARG A 366 2.03 -3.99 -36.61
N GLU A 367 2.68 -2.93 -36.15
CA GLU A 367 2.94 -1.74 -36.97
C GLU A 367 3.84 -2.04 -38.17
N ARG A 368 4.91 -2.83 -37.97
CA ARG A 368 5.75 -3.31 -39.07
C ARG A 368 4.96 -4.14 -40.08
N ILE A 369 4.11 -5.06 -39.62
CA ILE A 369 3.25 -5.86 -40.50
C ILE A 369 2.30 -4.94 -41.29
N ARG A 370 1.63 -3.99 -40.63
CA ARG A 370 0.75 -3.02 -41.31
C ARG A 370 1.49 -2.19 -42.35
N MET A 371 2.73 -1.76 -42.06
CA MET A 371 3.53 -1.02 -43.02
C MET A 371 3.85 -1.86 -44.26
N VAL A 372 4.24 -3.13 -44.08
CA VAL A 372 4.50 -4.05 -45.20
C VAL A 372 3.22 -4.35 -45.99
N GLU A 373 2.10 -4.54 -45.31
CA GLU A 373 0.79 -4.74 -45.95
C GLU A 373 0.37 -3.53 -46.77
N ASN A 374 0.51 -2.31 -46.21
CA ASN A 374 0.21 -1.06 -46.92
C ASN A 374 1.14 -0.88 -48.14
N GLU A 375 2.43 -1.18 -48.00
CA GLU A 375 3.38 -1.12 -49.12
C GLU A 375 3.01 -2.14 -50.21
N ALA A 376 2.60 -3.34 -49.84
CA ALA A 376 2.14 -4.36 -50.79
C ALA A 376 0.85 -3.95 -51.51
N ILE A 377 -0.09 -3.29 -50.81
CA ILE A 377 -1.30 -2.72 -51.42
C ILE A 377 -0.94 -1.61 -52.41
N LEU A 378 -0.05 -0.69 -52.04
CA LEU A 378 0.44 0.37 -52.92
C LEU A 378 1.08 -0.21 -54.18
N ARG A 379 1.98 -1.19 -54.04
CA ARG A 379 2.60 -1.86 -55.20
C ARG A 379 1.57 -2.56 -56.10
N LYS A 380 0.52 -3.16 -55.53
CA LYS A 380 -0.56 -3.75 -56.33
C LYS A 380 -1.32 -2.68 -57.12
N LEU A 381 -1.65 -1.56 -56.49
CA LEU A 381 -2.31 -0.43 -57.16
C LEU A 381 -1.46 0.14 -58.29
N GLU A 382 -0.15 0.31 -58.07
CA GLU A 382 0.79 0.77 -59.10
C GLU A 382 0.87 -0.20 -60.30
N ILE A 383 0.90 -1.52 -60.02
CA ILE A 383 0.90 -2.54 -61.07
C ILE A 383 -0.41 -2.51 -61.86
N GLU A 384 -1.55 -2.39 -61.18
CA GLU A 384 -2.86 -2.30 -61.84
C GLU A 384 -3.01 -1.02 -62.68
N GLU A 385 -2.51 0.11 -62.19
CA GLU A 385 -2.52 1.37 -62.93
C GLU A 385 -1.66 1.27 -64.19
N ARG A 386 -0.44 0.72 -64.06
CA ARG A 386 0.45 0.49 -65.19
C ARG A 386 -0.12 -0.52 -66.20
N ALA A 387 -0.83 -1.54 -65.73
CA ALA A 387 -1.54 -2.47 -66.61
C ALA A 387 -2.66 -1.77 -67.39
N ARG A 388 -3.42 -0.87 -66.75
CA ARG A 388 -4.45 -0.05 -67.42
C ARG A 388 -3.84 0.91 -68.44
N GLU A 389 -2.67 1.50 -68.16
CA GLU A 389 -1.95 2.33 -69.13
C GLU A 389 -1.51 1.53 -70.35
N ILE A 390 -0.88 0.37 -70.15
CA ILE A 390 -0.48 -0.52 -71.25
C ILE A 390 -1.69 -0.95 -72.08
N GLU A 391 -2.83 -1.25 -71.44
CA GLU A 391 -4.06 -1.58 -72.17
C GLU A 391 -4.57 -0.41 -73.03
N ARG A 392 -4.51 0.82 -72.51
CA ARG A 392 -4.86 2.04 -73.27
C ARG A 392 -3.92 2.24 -74.46
N GLU A 393 -2.61 2.11 -74.26
CA GLU A 393 -1.61 2.23 -75.33
C GLU A 393 -1.84 1.16 -76.41
N ASN A 394 -2.06 -0.09 -76.02
CA ASN A 394 -2.34 -1.19 -76.96
C ASN A 394 -3.62 -0.95 -77.77
N ARG A 395 -4.67 -0.40 -77.14
CA ARG A 395 -5.89 0.00 -77.87
C ARG A 395 -5.62 1.12 -78.87
N LEU A 396 -4.77 2.09 -78.50
CA LEU A 396 -4.39 3.19 -79.38
C LEU A 396 -3.61 2.69 -80.60
N ILE A 397 -2.63 1.80 -80.38
CA ILE A 397 -1.86 1.15 -81.43
C ILE A 397 -2.76 0.32 -82.36
N ALA A 398 -3.75 -0.39 -81.80
CA ALA A 398 -4.71 -1.15 -82.59
C ALA A 398 -5.55 -0.24 -83.49
N LEU A 399 -6.05 0.88 -82.94
CA LEU A 399 -6.78 1.91 -83.69
C LEU A 399 -5.92 2.53 -84.81
N GLU A 400 -4.66 2.87 -84.54
CA GLU A 400 -3.74 3.40 -85.56
C GLU A 400 -3.48 2.39 -86.67
N LYS A 401 -3.33 1.10 -86.31
CA LYS A 401 -3.14 0.02 -87.27
C LYS A 401 -4.38 -0.14 -88.16
N GLU A 402 -5.57 -0.09 -87.58
CA GLU A 402 -6.85 -0.15 -88.31
C GLU A 402 -7.01 1.05 -89.25
N GLN A 403 -6.69 2.26 -88.78
CA GLN A 403 -6.68 3.46 -89.63
C GLN A 403 -5.71 3.35 -90.79
N ARG A 404 -4.49 2.83 -90.55
CA ARG A 404 -3.51 2.57 -91.62
C ARG A 404 -4.00 1.56 -92.64
N ILE A 405 -4.60 0.45 -92.18
CA ILE A 405 -5.19 -0.56 -93.08
C ILE A 405 -6.25 0.10 -93.96
N ARG A 406 -7.17 0.87 -93.37
CA ARG A 406 -8.22 1.57 -94.10
C ARG A 406 -7.69 2.62 -95.08
N GLN A 407 -6.60 3.30 -94.72
CA GLN A 407 -5.93 4.24 -95.62
C GLN A 407 -5.33 3.52 -96.84
N VAL A 408 -4.66 2.39 -96.62
CA VAL A 408 -4.10 1.57 -97.71
C VAL A 408 -5.20 1.01 -98.61
N GLU A 409 -6.34 0.59 -98.05
CA GLU A 409 -7.50 0.15 -98.83
C GLU A 409 -8.06 1.28 -99.71
N LEU A 410 -8.24 2.49 -99.16
CA LEU A 410 -8.66 3.66 -99.93
C LEU A 410 -7.68 4.03 -101.05
N GLU A 411 -6.38 3.97 -100.78
CA GLU A 411 -5.34 4.19 -101.79
C GLU A 411 -5.41 3.13 -102.90
N ARG A 412 -5.65 1.86 -102.54
CA ARG A 412 -5.84 0.78 -103.51
C ARG A 412 -7.08 1.01 -104.38
N GLU A 413 -8.21 1.39 -103.79
CA GLU A 413 -9.44 1.72 -104.52
C GLU A 413 -9.25 2.90 -105.47
N LEU A 414 -8.49 3.92 -105.05
CA LEU A 414 -8.14 5.06 -105.90
C LEU A 414 -7.30 4.64 -107.10
N VAL A 415 -6.27 3.80 -106.89
CA VAL A 415 -5.43 3.28 -107.97
C VAL A 415 -6.25 2.44 -108.94
N GLU A 416 -7.11 1.55 -108.44
CA GLU A 416 -8.00 0.75 -109.30
C GLU A 416 -8.93 1.65 -110.14
N SER A 417 -9.44 2.73 -109.55
CA SER A 417 -10.28 3.72 -110.24
C SER A 417 -9.50 4.48 -111.32
N GLN A 418 -8.25 4.88 -111.04
CA GLN A 418 -7.37 5.53 -112.02
C GLN A 418 -7.01 4.62 -113.18
N VAL A 419 -6.76 3.33 -112.92
CA VAL A 419 -6.51 2.33 -113.97
C VAL A 419 -7.74 2.15 -114.85
N LYS A 420 -8.94 2.07 -114.26
CA LYS A 420 -10.20 2.04 -115.01
C LYS A 420 -10.35 3.28 -115.90
N LEU A 421 -10.05 4.46 -115.36
CA LEU A 421 -10.14 5.72 -116.10
C LEU A 421 -9.17 5.77 -117.29
N ARG A 422 -7.89 5.40 -117.09
CA ARG A 422 -6.90 5.31 -118.16
C ARG A 422 -7.28 4.31 -119.24
N ASN A 423 -7.85 3.16 -118.86
CA ASN A 423 -8.34 2.19 -119.82
C ASN A 423 -9.51 2.75 -120.65
N LEU A 424 -10.39 3.53 -120.03
CA LEU A 424 -11.47 4.24 -120.73
C LEU A 424 -10.93 5.28 -121.71
N GLU A 425 -9.96 6.09 -121.30
CA GLU A 425 -9.30 7.09 -122.15
C GLU A 425 -8.57 6.44 -123.34
N ARG A 426 -7.89 5.31 -123.09
CA ARG A 426 -7.21 4.53 -124.12
C ARG A 426 -8.21 3.96 -125.13
N ASN A 427 -9.34 3.45 -124.66
CA ASN A 427 -10.42 2.96 -125.52
C ASN A 427 -11.03 4.09 -126.37
N ASN A 428 -11.31 5.25 -125.78
CA ASN A 428 -11.79 6.43 -126.51
C ASN A 428 -10.77 6.90 -127.55
N SER A 429 -9.48 6.83 -127.24
CA SER A 429 -8.39 7.20 -128.17
C SER A 429 -8.27 6.22 -129.33
N LEU A 430 -8.41 4.92 -129.06
CA LEU A 430 -8.49 3.85 -130.07
C LEU A 430 -9.70 4.03 -131.00
N GLU A 431 -10.83 4.44 -130.45
CA GLU A 431 -12.04 4.70 -131.22
C GLU A 431 -11.89 5.92 -132.15
N ARG A 432 -11.24 6.99 -131.69
CA ARG A 432 -10.88 8.14 -132.54
C ARG A 432 -9.90 7.76 -133.66
N LEU A 433 -8.92 6.90 -133.37
CA LEU A 433 -8.00 6.36 -134.39
C LEU A 433 -8.73 5.56 -135.45
N ARG A 434 -9.68 4.69 -135.07
CA ARG A 434 -10.53 3.96 -136.02
C ARG A 434 -11.35 4.89 -136.91
N GLN A 435 -11.89 5.98 -136.35
CA GLN A 435 -12.62 6.99 -137.12
C GLN A 435 -11.72 7.73 -138.13
N LEU A 436 -10.48 8.03 -137.76
CA LEU A 436 -9.49 8.65 -138.65
C LEU A 436 -9.01 7.71 -139.76
N GLU A 437 -8.78 6.43 -139.45
CA GLU A 437 -8.44 5.41 -140.44
C GLU A 437 -9.57 5.19 -141.44
N ALA A 438 -10.82 5.16 -140.98
CA ALA A 438 -11.99 5.09 -141.87
C ALA A 438 -12.07 6.31 -142.81
N ARG A 439 -11.70 7.51 -142.33
CA ARG A 439 -11.63 8.74 -143.14
C ARG A 439 -10.53 8.67 -144.20
N ARG A 440 -9.32 8.25 -143.80
CA ARG A 440 -8.17 8.09 -144.69
C ARG A 440 -8.43 7.05 -145.78
N GLN A 441 -9.11 5.95 -145.44
CA GLN A 441 -9.46 4.92 -146.41
C GLN A 441 -10.46 5.46 -147.45
N GLY A 442 -11.42 6.29 -147.03
CA GLY A 442 -12.33 6.99 -147.93
C GLY A 442 -11.65 7.98 -148.88
N GLU A 443 -10.56 8.64 -148.45
CA GLU A 443 -9.78 9.55 -149.30
C GLU A 443 -8.89 8.81 -150.32
N ILE A 444 -8.36 7.64 -149.97
CA ILE A 444 -7.56 6.80 -150.88
C ILE A 444 -8.45 6.21 -151.99
N ASP A 445 -9.69 5.84 -151.68
CA ASP A 445 -10.62 5.28 -152.67
C ASP A 445 -11.11 6.33 -153.68
N GLN A 446 -11.14 7.62 -153.31
CA GLN A 446 -11.47 8.72 -154.24
C GLN A 446 -10.34 9.03 -155.23
N LEU A 447 -9.07 8.83 -154.85
CA LEU A 447 -7.92 9.12 -155.71
C LEU A 447 -7.64 8.05 -156.77
N ARG A 448 -8.29 6.88 -156.70
CA ARG A 448 -8.09 5.77 -157.66
C ARG A 448 -9.05 5.80 -158.86
N THR A 449 -10.06 6.67 -158.87
CA THR A 449 -11.14 6.66 -159.89
C THR A 449 -11.02 7.71 -161.00
N SER A 450 -10.00 8.56 -161.04
CA SER A 450 -9.84 9.56 -162.11
C SER A 450 -8.46 9.51 -162.78
N ASN A 451 -8.43 8.80 -163.90
CA ASN A 451 -7.31 8.49 -164.80
C ASN A 451 -6.93 9.67 -165.72
N THR A 452 -5.64 9.90 -166.02
CA THR A 452 -5.00 9.85 -167.37
C THR A 452 -3.65 10.62 -167.49
N LEU A 453 -2.71 10.02 -168.25
CA LEU A 453 -1.50 10.55 -168.94
C LEU A 453 -0.09 10.45 -168.29
N ALA A 454 0.73 9.62 -168.96
CA ALA A 454 2.13 9.77 -169.42
C ALA A 454 3.20 10.46 -168.55
N TYR A 455 4.34 9.78 -168.29
CA TYR A 455 5.71 10.14 -168.71
C TYR A 455 6.80 9.30 -167.98
N THR A 456 7.90 9.05 -168.66
CA THR A 456 9.23 8.64 -168.12
C THR A 456 10.10 9.91 -167.85
N PRO A 457 11.42 9.82 -167.59
CA PRO A 457 12.12 9.98 -166.30
C PRO A 457 12.86 11.34 -166.11
N TYR A 458 13.28 11.67 -164.86
CA TYR A 458 14.62 12.20 -164.43
C TYR A 458 14.63 13.15 -163.20
N TYR A 459 15.66 12.91 -162.37
CA TYR A 459 16.46 13.77 -161.47
C TYR A 459 15.86 14.53 -160.26
N SER A 460 16.59 14.34 -159.15
CA SER A 460 17.20 15.39 -158.30
C SER A 460 16.52 15.83 -157.00
N THR A 461 17.15 15.34 -155.92
CA THR A 461 17.61 16.01 -154.68
C THR A 461 16.64 16.43 -153.56
N TYR A 462 17.19 16.27 -152.35
CA TYR A 462 16.85 16.80 -151.03
C TYR A 462 15.86 16.07 -150.11
N THR A 463 16.49 15.41 -149.12
CA THR A 463 16.24 15.45 -147.67
C THR A 463 15.08 14.72 -146.97
N SER A 464 15.52 14.08 -145.89
CA SER A 464 14.94 13.96 -144.54
C SER A 464 14.02 12.78 -144.20
N HIS A 465 14.55 11.98 -143.25
CA HIS A 465 13.87 11.22 -142.20
C HIS A 465 13.05 9.99 -142.61
N VAL A 466 13.29 8.86 -141.95
CA VAL A 466 12.46 8.34 -140.85
C VAL A 466 13.01 6.95 -140.42
N PRO A 467 13.01 6.60 -139.12
CA PRO A 467 13.67 5.43 -138.57
C PRO A 467 12.80 4.17 -138.71
N GLN A 468 13.42 3.04 -139.04
CA GLN A 468 12.75 1.73 -139.03
C GLN A 468 13.05 0.97 -137.73
N TYR A 469 12.02 0.93 -136.90
CA TYR A 469 11.62 -0.28 -136.18
C TYR A 469 11.41 -1.43 -137.18
N GLU A 470 11.78 -2.66 -136.84
CA GLU A 470 10.90 -3.62 -136.17
C GLU A 470 11.37 -5.07 -136.33
N ARG A 471 11.15 -5.86 -135.27
CA ARG A 471 11.01 -7.33 -135.13
C ARG A 471 12.03 -7.93 -134.16
N ALA A 472 11.64 -8.71 -133.15
CA ALA A 472 10.35 -9.32 -132.88
C ALA A 472 10.15 -9.60 -131.38
N LEU A 473 8.88 -9.44 -130.99
CA LEU A 473 8.22 -10.05 -129.85
C LEU A 473 8.54 -11.55 -129.74
N GLN A 474 8.86 -12.02 -128.53
CA GLN A 474 8.04 -13.04 -127.86
C GLN A 474 8.44 -13.25 -126.39
N LYS A 475 7.39 -13.29 -125.57
CA LYS A 475 7.22 -14.04 -124.31
C LYS A 475 7.85 -13.49 -123.01
N TYR A 476 6.97 -12.86 -122.22
CA TYR A 476 6.87 -13.02 -120.77
C TYR A 476 7.07 -14.49 -120.34
N PRO A 477 7.72 -14.77 -119.19
CA PRO A 477 7.05 -14.60 -117.90
C PRO A 477 7.92 -14.05 -116.74
N TYR A 478 7.19 -13.56 -115.74
CA TYR A 478 7.60 -13.37 -114.35
C TYR A 478 8.30 -14.61 -113.76
N THR A 479 9.36 -14.39 -113.00
CA THR A 479 9.60 -14.84 -111.60
C THR A 479 10.98 -14.30 -111.19
N LEU A 480 11.09 -13.52 -110.10
CA LEU A 480 11.41 -13.99 -108.73
C LEU A 480 12.79 -14.68 -108.68
N ILE A 481 13.71 -14.19 -107.82
CA ILE A 481 15.10 -14.68 -107.59
C ILE A 481 16.07 -14.01 -108.60
N ASP A 482 16.74 -12.88 -108.35
CA ASP A 482 17.91 -12.70 -107.48
C ASP A 482 18.26 -11.20 -107.33
N SER A 483 17.52 -10.47 -106.50
CA SER A 483 18.00 -9.21 -105.88
C SER A 483 18.20 -9.37 -104.38
N ILE A 484 18.37 -10.62 -103.93
CA ILE A 484 18.77 -11.01 -102.60
C ILE A 484 20.30 -11.12 -102.61
N ASN A 485 20.98 -10.02 -102.26
CA ASN A 485 22.16 -9.97 -101.39
C ASN A 485 22.99 -8.69 -101.64
N ALA A 486 23.29 -8.02 -100.53
CA ALA A 486 24.46 -7.15 -100.34
C ALA A 486 24.45 -5.75 -100.99
N PHE A 487 23.78 -4.80 -100.33
CA PHE A 487 24.36 -3.48 -100.06
C PHE A 487 23.77 -2.95 -98.73
N ASN A 488 24.32 -3.39 -97.62
CA ASN A 488 25.35 -2.70 -96.83
C ASN A 488 24.76 -1.76 -95.76
N THR A 489 24.60 -2.34 -94.55
CA THR A 489 25.24 -1.90 -93.29
C THR A 489 25.48 -0.39 -93.07
N ILE A 490 24.96 0.17 -91.96
CA ILE A 490 25.70 0.89 -90.89
C ILE A 490 24.74 1.45 -89.81
N LYS A 491 24.73 0.82 -88.63
CA LYS A 491 24.92 1.35 -87.24
C LYS A 491 24.52 0.24 -86.26
N ARG A 492 25.49 -0.49 -85.66
CA ARG A 492 26.17 -0.24 -84.36
C ARG A 492 25.15 -0.32 -83.19
N TYR A 493 25.23 -1.19 -82.18
CA TYR A 493 26.31 -1.83 -81.41
C TYR A 493 25.74 -3.04 -80.64
N SER A 494 26.48 -4.15 -80.54
CA SER A 494 26.65 -4.99 -79.33
C SER A 494 27.34 -6.31 -79.74
N PRO A 495 28.53 -6.62 -79.20
CA PRO A 495 28.62 -7.92 -78.51
C PRO A 495 29.61 -7.98 -77.33
N THR A 496 29.26 -8.87 -76.39
CA THR A 496 30.14 -9.69 -75.52
C THR A 496 31.05 -9.02 -74.47
N LYS A 497 30.82 -9.40 -73.20
CA LYS A 497 31.77 -10.00 -72.23
C LYS A 497 31.44 -9.58 -70.80
N THR A 498 31.20 -10.55 -69.92
CA THR A 498 31.65 -10.46 -68.52
C THR A 498 32.07 -11.85 -68.04
N ASN A 499 33.37 -12.05 -67.99
CA ASN A 499 34.04 -13.02 -67.13
C ASN A 499 35.19 -12.26 -66.44
N SER A 500 35.55 -12.70 -65.23
CA SER A 500 36.54 -12.15 -64.29
C SER A 500 35.95 -11.09 -63.33
N LEU A 501 36.23 -11.07 -62.03
CA LEU A 501 37.29 -11.72 -61.26
C LEU A 501 36.79 -12.10 -59.86
N VAL A 502 37.15 -13.31 -59.47
CA VAL A 502 37.36 -13.72 -58.08
C VAL A 502 38.57 -12.97 -57.54
N GLN A 503 38.44 -12.33 -56.37
CA GLN A 503 39.55 -12.16 -55.42
C GLN A 503 39.19 -12.92 -54.15
N SER A 504 40.01 -13.93 -53.88
CA SER A 504 40.07 -14.72 -52.65
C SER A 504 40.66 -13.90 -51.51
N THR A 505 40.21 -14.11 -50.26
CA THR A 505 41.10 -14.61 -49.19
C THR A 505 40.32 -14.96 -47.91
N ILE A 506 40.52 -16.21 -47.50
CA ILE A 506 40.69 -16.68 -46.11
C ILE A 506 39.43 -16.82 -45.24
N TYR A 507 38.94 -18.06 -45.24
CA TYR A 507 38.51 -18.77 -44.04
C TYR A 507 39.72 -18.99 -43.11
N GLN A 508 39.66 -18.47 -41.89
CA GLN A 508 40.18 -19.17 -40.71
C GLN A 508 39.00 -19.37 -39.77
N SER A 509 38.55 -20.62 -39.67
CA SER A 509 37.84 -21.09 -38.49
C SER A 509 38.86 -21.25 -37.37
N PRO A 510 38.44 -21.03 -36.12
CA PRO A 510 38.76 -22.08 -35.17
C PRO A 510 37.54 -22.48 -34.32
N SER A 511 37.45 -23.79 -34.15
CA SER A 511 37.04 -24.46 -32.90
C SER A 511 35.59 -24.94 -32.81
N LYS A 512 35.46 -26.25 -33.06
CA LYS A 512 34.62 -27.15 -32.25
C LYS A 512 34.93 -26.98 -30.75
N ILE A 513 33.98 -27.46 -29.92
CA ILE A 513 34.08 -27.77 -28.47
C ILE A 513 33.77 -26.53 -27.60
N LYS A 514 32.66 -26.44 -26.84
CA LYS A 514 32.23 -27.35 -25.76
C LYS A 514 30.73 -27.17 -25.48
N LYS A 515 29.99 -28.29 -25.43
CA LYS A 515 28.85 -28.44 -24.52
C LYS A 515 29.41 -28.35 -23.10
N GLN A 516 28.94 -27.40 -22.32
CA GLN A 516 28.96 -27.49 -20.86
C GLN A 516 27.54 -27.26 -20.38
N GLU A 517 26.97 -28.33 -19.85
CA GLU A 517 25.87 -28.30 -18.90
C GLU A 517 26.21 -27.33 -17.77
N PHE A 518 25.29 -26.44 -17.41
CA PHE A 518 25.10 -26.10 -16.00
C PHE A 518 23.62 -25.83 -15.73
N LYS A 519 23.15 -26.54 -14.69
CA LYS A 519 21.80 -26.58 -14.14
C LYS A 519 21.30 -25.20 -13.74
N ILE A 520 20.00 -24.96 -13.91
CA ILE A 520 19.21 -24.18 -12.97
C ILE A 520 17.96 -25.01 -12.64
N LYS A 521 18.04 -25.70 -11.50
CA LYS A 521 16.94 -25.93 -10.58
C LYS A 521 17.38 -25.34 -9.26
#